data_AF-A0AAJ5WUV8-F1
#
_entry.id   AF-A0AAJ5WUV8-F1
#
_cell.length_a   1.000
_cell.length_b   1.000
_cell.length_c   1.000
_cell.angle_alpha   90.00
_cell.angle_beta   90.00
_cell.angle_gamma   90.00
#
_symmetry.space_group_name_H-M   'P 1'
#
loop_
_entity.id
_entity.type
_entity.pdbx_description
1 polymer ?
#
loop_
_entity_poly.entity_id
_entity_poly.type
_entity_poly.pdbx_seq_one_letter_code
_entity_poly.pdbx_strand_id
1 'polypeptide(L)'
;MSEQDIFNDVSDEAFRHQLEKILETHARYLSSEQADTLQALLKRDLIEYDIAFRNVKEEYRGLLNKEEVKEIADRLAPYDKAATSFPYTRA
;
A
#
# COMPACT_ATOMS: atom_id res chain seq x y z
N MET A 1 -9.17 -4.94 15.19
CA MET A 1 -8.61 -5.60 14.00
C MET A 1 -8.60 -4.53 12.92
N SER A 2 -7.41 -4.19 12.45
CA SER A 2 -7.25 -3.21 11.38
C SER A 2 -7.84 -3.80 10.11
N GLU A 3 -8.50 -3.02 9.25
CA GLU A 3 -8.97 -3.51 7.94
C GLU A 3 -7.80 -4.07 7.08
N GLN A 4 -6.56 -3.74 7.44
CA GLN A 4 -5.34 -4.27 6.83
C GLN A 4 -4.99 -5.71 7.25
N ASP A 5 -5.54 -6.22 8.36
CA ASP A 5 -5.32 -7.61 8.82
C ASP A 5 -5.95 -8.65 7.87
N ILE A 6 -6.94 -8.23 7.07
CA ILE A 6 -7.66 -9.12 6.13
C ILE A 6 -6.71 -9.74 5.10
N PHE A 7 -5.61 -9.04 4.79
CA PHE A 7 -4.64 -9.48 3.81
C PHE A 7 -3.55 -10.41 4.36
N ASN A 8 -3.37 -10.46 5.68
CA ASN A 8 -2.40 -11.37 6.32
C ASN A 8 -2.95 -12.80 6.46
N ASP A 9 -4.27 -12.97 6.51
CA ASP A 9 -4.94 -14.28 6.67
C ASP A 9 -5.33 -14.97 5.35
N VAL A 10 -4.96 -14.39 4.20
CA VAL A 10 -5.26 -14.95 2.87
C VAL A 10 -4.00 -15.43 2.15
N SER A 11 -4.15 -16.40 1.24
CA SER A 11 -3.05 -16.86 0.41
C SER A 11 -2.54 -15.77 -0.53
N ASP A 12 -1.30 -15.89 -0.98
CA ASP A 12 -0.65 -14.98 -1.94
C ASP A 12 -1.50 -14.75 -3.19
N GLU A 13 -2.07 -15.82 -3.71
CA GLU A 13 -2.89 -15.80 -4.90
C GLU A 13 -4.19 -15.03 -4.66
N ALA A 14 -4.83 -15.24 -3.51
CA ALA A 14 -6.04 -14.51 -3.14
C ALA A 14 -5.75 -13.02 -2.90
N PHE A 15 -4.63 -12.71 -2.25
CA PHE A 15 -4.14 -11.35 -2.06
C PHE A 15 -3.92 -10.63 -3.40
N ARG A 16 -3.17 -11.26 -4.31
CA ARG A 16 -2.90 -10.70 -5.66
C ARG A 16 -4.18 -10.50 -6.46
N HIS A 17 -5.06 -11.48 -6.47
CA HIS A 17 -6.33 -11.39 -7.21
C HIS A 17 -7.26 -10.29 -6.66
N GLN A 18 -7.25 -10.05 -5.34
CA GLN A 18 -7.99 -8.92 -4.76
C GLN A 18 -7.38 -7.59 -5.17
N LEU A 19 -6.04 -7.45 -5.14
CA LEU A 19 -5.36 -6.25 -5.59
C LEU A 19 -5.61 -5.96 -7.08
N GLU A 20 -5.58 -6.98 -7.93
CA GLU A 20 -5.90 -6.85 -9.36
C GLU A 20 -7.31 -6.31 -9.58
N LYS A 21 -8.31 -6.85 -8.89
CA LYS A 21 -9.70 -6.35 -8.96
C LYS A 21 -9.84 -4.89 -8.51
N ILE A 22 -9.17 -4.52 -7.43
CA ILE A 22 -9.16 -3.14 -6.94
C ILE A 22 -8.51 -2.23 -8.00
N LEU A 23 -7.40 -2.65 -8.60
CA LEU A 23 -6.71 -1.89 -9.63
C LEU A 23 -7.54 -1.76 -10.90
N GLU A 24 -8.22 -2.82 -11.37
CA GLU A 24 -9.12 -2.74 -12.52
C GLU A 24 -10.23 -1.72 -12.32
N THR A 25 -10.84 -1.69 -11.14
CA THR A 25 -11.93 -0.74 -10.83
C THR A 25 -11.44 0.70 -10.71
N HIS A 26 -10.20 0.90 -10.26
CA HIS A 26 -9.60 2.23 -10.05
C HIS A 26 -8.73 2.71 -11.21
N ALA A 27 -8.39 1.85 -12.18
CA ALA A 27 -7.50 2.16 -13.30
C ALA A 27 -7.94 3.39 -14.11
N ARG A 28 -9.26 3.59 -14.23
CA ARG A 28 -9.85 4.76 -14.92
C ARG A 28 -9.53 6.11 -14.27
N TYR A 29 -9.06 6.11 -13.02
CA TYR A 29 -8.72 7.31 -12.25
C TYR A 29 -7.21 7.51 -12.09
N LEU A 30 -6.40 6.59 -12.62
CA LEU A 30 -4.95 6.66 -12.53
C LEU A 30 -4.36 7.36 -13.75
N SER A 31 -3.28 8.11 -13.54
CA SER A 31 -2.42 8.51 -14.65
C SER A 31 -1.74 7.29 -15.26
N SER A 32 -1.24 7.40 -16.50
CA SER A 32 -0.47 6.33 -17.14
C SER A 32 0.72 5.88 -16.29
N GLU A 33 1.45 6.83 -15.69
CA GLU A 33 2.60 6.55 -14.83
C GLU A 33 2.20 5.81 -13.54
N GLN A 34 1.06 6.17 -12.95
CA GLN A 34 0.52 5.49 -11.77
C GLN A 34 0.06 4.06 -12.11
N ALA A 35 -0.63 3.88 -13.24
CA ALA A 35 -1.08 2.58 -13.70
C ALA A 35 0.11 1.65 -14.01
N ASP A 36 1.12 2.15 -14.72
CA ASP A 36 2.34 1.39 -15.05
C ASP A 36 3.11 0.98 -13.78
N THR A 37 3.23 1.90 -12.81
CA THR A 37 3.87 1.58 -11.53
C THR A 37 3.11 0.49 -10.79
N LEU A 38 1.78 0.58 -10.71
CA LEU A 38 0.97 -0.41 -10.00
C LEU A 38 0.98 -1.78 -10.70
N GLN A 39 0.99 -1.82 -12.04
CA GLN A 39 1.16 -3.06 -12.79
C GLN A 39 2.55 -3.69 -12.59
N ALA A 40 3.60 -2.88 -12.47
CA ALA A 40 4.93 -3.38 -12.15
C ALA A 40 4.98 -3.99 -10.74
N LEU A 41 4.29 -3.38 -9.78
CA LEU A 41 4.20 -3.88 -8.40
C LEU A 41 3.45 -5.19 -8.30
N LEU A 42 2.36 -5.37 -9.04
CA LEU A 42 1.61 -6.64 -9.06
C LEU A 42 2.44 -7.85 -9.51
N LYS A 43 3.46 -7.62 -10.34
CA LYS A 43 4.38 -8.67 -10.82
C LYS A 43 5.48 -9.02 -9.82
N ARG A 44 5.60 -8.26 -8.73
CA ARG A 44 6.64 -8.47 -7.72
C ARG A 44 6.22 -9.56 -6.74
N ASP A 45 7.21 -10.26 -6.20
CA ASP A 45 7.00 -11.19 -5.10
C ASP A 45 6.65 -10.45 -3.81
N LEU A 46 5.79 -11.10 -3.01
CA LEU A 46 5.43 -10.58 -1.70
C LEU A 46 6.66 -10.66 -0.80
N ILE A 47 6.95 -9.55 -0.15
CA ILE A 47 8.00 -9.44 0.85
C ILE A 47 7.39 -9.47 2.24
N GLU A 48 8.09 -10.14 3.14
CA GLU A 48 7.83 -10.10 4.57
C GLU A 48 8.69 -8.99 5.19
N TYR A 49 8.09 -8.18 6.05
CA TYR A 49 8.79 -7.07 6.70
C TYR A 49 8.19 -6.78 8.08
N ASP A 50 9.06 -6.41 9.02
CA ASP A 50 8.63 -6.05 10.36
C ASP A 50 8.22 -4.57 10.41
N ILE A 51 7.06 -4.28 11.00
CA ILE A 51 6.72 -2.94 11.44
C ILE A 51 6.87 -2.89 12.96
N ALA A 52 7.80 -2.07 13.44
CA ALA A 52 7.93 -1.75 14.85
C ALA A 52 6.89 -0.69 15.23
N PHE A 53 5.86 -1.09 15.98
CA PHE A 53 4.87 -0.18 16.54
C PHE A 53 5.04 -0.08 18.06
N ARG A 54 5.67 1.02 18.52
CA ARG A 54 5.97 1.34 19.93
C ARG A 54 6.72 0.22 20.68
N ASN A 55 6.02 -0.84 21.09
CA ASN A 55 6.55 -1.99 21.85
C ASN A 55 6.19 -3.36 21.23
N VAL A 56 5.57 -3.38 20.05
CA VAL A 56 5.19 -4.61 19.34
C VAL A 56 5.89 -4.63 17.99
N LYS A 57 6.50 -5.78 17.68
CA LYS A 57 6.89 -6.11 16.30
C LYS A 57 5.76 -6.92 15.71
N GLU A 58 5.17 -6.39 14.66
CA GLU A 58 4.20 -7.11 13.86
C GLU A 58 4.88 -7.47 12.54
N GLU A 59 4.82 -8.75 12.19
CA GLU A 59 5.26 -9.25 10.89
C GLU A 59 4.17 -8.91 9.87
N TYR A 60 4.54 -8.13 8.87
CA TYR A 60 3.66 -7.74 7.78
C TYR A 60 4.11 -8.39 6.49
N ARG A 61 3.14 -8.58 5.61
CA ARG A 61 3.37 -9.10 4.27
C ARG A 61 2.78 -8.17 3.23
N GLY A 62 3.53 -7.87 2.18
CA GLY A 62 3.06 -6.96 1.13
C GLY A 62 3.99 -6.86 -0.05
N LEU A 63 3.62 -6.04 -1.04
CA LEU A 63 4.43 -5.80 -2.25
C LEU A 63 5.53 -4.76 -2.04
N LEU A 64 5.39 -3.94 -1.01
CA LEU A 64 6.23 -2.80 -0.70
C LEU A 64 6.45 -2.71 0.79
N ASN A 65 7.67 -2.35 1.18
CA ASN A 65 7.95 -1.96 2.54
C ASN A 65 7.56 -0.49 2.77
N LYS A 66 7.57 -0.05 4.03
CA LYS A 66 7.14 1.31 4.42
C LYS A 66 7.94 2.43 3.73
N GLU A 67 9.22 2.21 3.47
CA GLU A 67 10.09 3.20 2.83
C GLU A 67 9.77 3.31 1.34
N GLU A 68 9.59 2.19 0.66
CA GLU A 68 9.22 2.14 -0.76
C GLU A 68 7.82 2.71 -1.00
N VAL A 69 6.85 2.44 -0.10
CA VAL A 69 5.53 3.07 -0.16
C VAL A 69 5.65 4.59 -0.08
N LYS A 70 6.49 5.10 0.83
CA LYS A 70 6.69 6.53 1.00
C LYS A 70 7.33 7.15 -0.23
N GLU A 71 8.38 6.53 -0.77
CA GLU A 71 9.07 7.02 -1.97
C GLU A 71 8.14 7.08 -3.18
N ILE A 72 7.34 6.03 -3.40
CA ILE A 72 6.37 5.98 -4.50
C ILE A 72 5.27 7.01 -4.30
N ALA A 73 4.77 7.18 -3.07
CA ALA A 73 3.76 8.18 -2.75
C ALA A 73 4.30 9.60 -2.97
N ASP A 74 5.50 9.92 -2.48
CA ASP A 74 6.14 11.23 -2.67
C ASP A 74 6.39 11.54 -4.16
N ARG A 75 6.65 10.51 -4.98
CA ARG A 75 6.86 10.64 -6.43
C ARG A 75 5.56 10.79 -7.22
N LEU A 76 4.54 9.97 -6.93
CA LEU A 76 3.35 9.82 -7.77
C LEU A 76 2.10 10.53 -7.25
N ALA A 77 2.10 10.94 -5.98
CA ALA A 77 1.03 11.73 -5.39
C ALA A 77 1.56 13.15 -5.13
N PRO A 78 1.38 14.10 -6.06
CA PRO A 78 1.76 15.51 -5.87
C PRO A 78 0.83 16.25 -4.89
N TYR A 79 0.40 15.59 -3.81
CA TYR A 79 -0.43 16.17 -2.78
C TYR A 79 0.43 16.86 -1.74
N ASP A 80 0.53 18.17 -1.87
CA ASP A 80 0.98 19.14 -0.85
C ASP A 80 0.29 18.96 0.53
N LYS A 81 -0.77 18.13 0.59
CA LYS A 81 -1.59 17.85 1.78
C LYS A 81 -1.47 16.43 2.35
N ALA A 82 -0.73 15.51 1.73
CA ALA A 82 -0.56 14.15 2.28
C ALA A 82 0.22 14.15 3.61
N ALA A 83 1.11 15.13 3.81
CA ALA A 83 1.83 15.35 5.06
C ALA A 83 1.10 16.29 6.04
N THR A 84 -0.05 16.86 5.65
CA THR A 84 -0.80 17.80 6.50
C THR A 84 -1.82 17.02 7.33
N SER A 85 -1.52 16.80 8.60
CA SER A 85 -2.53 16.45 9.59
C SER A 85 -3.66 17.49 9.50
N PHE A 86 -4.88 17.04 9.20
CA PHE A 86 -6.03 17.95 9.20
C PHE A 86 -6.12 18.60 10.59
N PRO A 87 -6.42 19.90 10.71
CA PRO A 87 -6.46 20.60 12.00
C PRO A 87 -7.49 20.03 13.00
N TYR A 88 -8.29 19.04 12.58
CA TYR A 88 -9.27 18.33 13.41
C TYR A 88 -8.80 16.97 13.95
N THR A 89 -7.64 16.45 13.53
CA THR A 89 -7.02 15.30 14.21
C THR A 89 -6.30 15.81 15.46
N ARG A 90 -7.01 15.78 16.59
CA ARG A 90 -6.41 16.02 17.91
C ARG A 90 -5.33 14.97 18.19
N ALA A 91 -4.17 15.48 18.63
CA ALA A 91 -3.06 14.75 19.21
C ALA A 91 -3.45 13.95 20.47
#